data_AF-A0A1H7AFU5-F1
#
_entry.id   AF-A0A1H7AFU5-F1
#
_cell.length_a   1.000
_cell.length_b   1.000
_cell.length_c   1.000
_cell.angle_alpha   90.00
_cell.angle_beta   90.00
_cell.angle_gamma   90.00
#
_symmetry.space_group_name_H-M   'P 1'
#
loop_
_entity.id
_entity.type
_entity.pdbx_description
1 polymer ?
#
loop_
_entity_poly.entity_id
_entity_poly.type
_entity_poly.pdbx_seq_one_letter_code
_entity_poly.pdbx_strand_id
1 'polypeptide(L)'
;MRKFYTATLVVWMVWILFLDNNNIGVVLSNRVKMKELEKEKAILQDKIKQVVRERNEVFGNPKMLEKWAREKYYMRKPHEDVYVIVDESNQPIESRKEE
;
A
#
# COMPACT_ATOMS: atom_id res chain seq x y z
N MET A 1 -25.63 42.33 -37.57
CA MET A 1 -25.56 40.84 -37.53
C MET A 1 -24.18 40.28 -37.15
N ARG A 2 -23.06 40.61 -37.83
CA ARG A 2 -21.70 40.05 -37.51
C ARG A 2 -21.24 40.18 -36.05
N LYS A 3 -21.49 41.32 -35.38
CA LYS A 3 -21.09 41.57 -33.99
C LYS A 3 -21.79 40.66 -32.97
N PHE A 4 -23.03 40.25 -33.26
CA PHE A 4 -23.81 39.38 -32.40
C PHE A 4 -23.27 37.94 -32.42
N TYR A 5 -22.92 37.43 -33.61
CA TYR A 5 -22.28 36.11 -33.75
C TYR A 5 -20.90 36.05 -33.09
N THR A 6 -20.10 37.12 -33.18
CA THR A 6 -18.81 37.18 -32.48
C THR A 6 -18.98 37.24 -30.97
N ALA A 7 -19.99 37.99 -30.47
CA ALA A 7 -20.25 38.07 -29.04
C ALA A 7 -20.76 36.74 -28.47
N THR A 8 -21.68 36.06 -29.16
CA THR A 8 -22.17 34.74 -28.75
C THR A 8 -21.06 33.68 -28.81
N LEU A 9 -20.18 33.72 -29.81
CA LEU A 9 -19.02 32.82 -29.88
C LEU A 9 -18.05 33.02 -28.70
N VAL A 10 -17.75 34.27 -28.34
CA VAL A 10 -16.86 34.59 -27.21
C VAL A 10 -17.50 34.16 -25.89
N VAL A 11 -18.79 34.44 -25.68
CA VAL A 11 -19.52 34.00 -24.48
C VAL A 11 -19.57 32.47 -24.39
N TRP A 12 -19.81 31.78 -25.51
CA TRP A 12 -19.79 30.32 -25.56
C TRP A 12 -18.41 29.73 -25.27
N MET A 13 -17.34 30.36 -25.79
CA MET A 13 -15.96 29.96 -25.51
C MET A 13 -15.61 30.17 -24.03
N VAL A 14 -15.99 31.31 -23.44
CA VAL A 14 -15.84 31.57 -22.01
C VAL A 14 -16.66 30.57 -21.19
N TRP A 15 -17.87 30.21 -21.61
CA TRP A 15 -18.70 29.22 -20.94
C TRP A 15 -18.03 27.84 -20.90
N ILE A 16 -17.48 27.36 -22.03
CA ILE A 16 -16.78 26.08 -22.08
C ILE A 16 -15.48 26.10 -21.27
N LEU A 17 -14.79 27.24 -21.22
CA LEU A 17 -13.51 27.34 -20.52
C LEU A 17 -13.67 27.53 -19.00
N PHE A 18 -14.72 28.21 -18.53
CA PHE A 18 -14.89 28.57 -17.13
C PHE A 18 -16.05 27.88 -16.41
N LEU A 19 -17.13 27.53 -17.12
CA LEU A 19 -18.33 26.92 -16.53
C LEU A 19 -18.46 25.42 -16.80
N ASP A 20 -17.76 24.88 -17.81
CA ASP A 20 -17.75 23.44 -18.07
C ASP A 20 -16.89 22.70 -17.03
N ASN A 21 -17.31 21.48 -16.69
CA ASN A 21 -16.77 20.62 -15.64
C ASN A 21 -15.32 20.15 -15.89
N ASN A 22 -14.68 20.59 -16.97
CA ASN A 22 -13.26 20.35 -17.24
C ASN A 22 -12.38 21.28 -16.36
N ASN A 23 -12.65 21.25 -15.07
CA ASN A 23 -11.97 22.03 -14.06
C ASN A 23 -10.50 21.60 -14.02
N ILE A 24 -9.59 22.56 -14.21
CA ILE A 24 -8.14 22.36 -14.11
C ILE A 24 -7.76 21.71 -12.77
N GLY A 25 -8.53 21.98 -11.70
CA GLY A 25 -8.38 21.34 -10.40
C GLY A 25 -8.56 19.82 -10.46
N VAL A 26 -9.53 19.31 -11.22
CA VAL A 26 -9.77 17.87 -11.40
C VAL A 26 -8.63 17.22 -12.18
N VAL A 27 -8.13 17.89 -13.22
CA VAL A 27 -6.97 17.39 -13.97
C VAL A 27 -5.73 17.32 -13.09
N LEU A 28 -5.51 18.34 -12.24
CA LEU A 28 -4.38 18.36 -11.32
C LEU A 28 -4.51 17.29 -10.23
N SER A 29 -5.68 17.16 -9.60
CA SER A 29 -5.93 16.13 -8.58
C SER A 29 -5.78 14.72 -9.16
N ASN A 30 -6.25 14.50 -10.38
CA ASN A 30 -6.09 13.21 -11.07
C ASN A 30 -4.62 12.91 -11.35
N ARG A 31 -3.81 13.91 -11.73
CA ARG A 31 -2.36 13.73 -11.91
C ARG A 31 -1.65 13.40 -10.60
N VAL A 32 -2.01 14.05 -9.50
CA VAL A 32 -1.44 13.75 -8.17
C VAL A 32 -1.83 12.33 -7.75
N LYS A 33 -3.11 11.99 -7.87
CA LYS A 33 -3.64 10.65 -7.54
C LYS A 33 -2.99 9.56 -8.39
N MET A 34 -2.75 9.82 -9.67
CA MET A 34 -2.03 8.88 -10.54
C MET A 34 -0.62 8.59 -10.02
N LYS A 35 0.15 9.63 -9.66
CA LYS A 35 1.49 9.46 -9.10
C LYS A 35 1.48 8.73 -7.76
N GLU A 36 0.48 8.99 -6.92
CA GLU A 36 0.29 8.29 -5.65
C GLU A 36 0.04 6.79 -5.87
N LEU A 37 -0.86 6.44 -6.78
CA LEU A 37 -1.15 5.05 -7.15
C LEU A 37 0.08 4.34 -7.74
N GLU A 38 0.87 5.02 -8.57
CA GLU A 38 2.13 4.47 -9.09
C GLU A 38 3.14 4.18 -7.98
N LYS A 39 3.27 5.08 -7.01
CA LYS A 39 4.12 4.88 -5.84
C LYS A 39 3.65 3.71 -4.99
N GLU A 40 2.35 3.63 -4.72
CA GLU A 40 1.76 2.54 -3.95
C GLU A 40 1.97 1.20 -4.65
N LYS A 41 1.75 1.15 -5.97
CA LYS A 41 2.04 -0.02 -6.80
C LYS A 41 3.50 -0.45 -6.67
N ALA A 42 4.45 0.48 -6.74
CA ALA A 42 5.87 0.16 -6.61
C ALA A 42 6.21 -0.45 -5.23
N ILE A 43 5.65 0.11 -4.16
CA ILE A 43 5.83 -0.40 -2.79
C ILE A 43 5.25 -1.82 -2.65
N LEU A 44 4.03 -2.04 -3.17
CA LEU A 44 3.39 -3.35 -3.12
C LEU A 44 4.17 -4.39 -3.94
N GLN A 45 4.67 -4.01 -5.12
CA GLN A 45 5.53 -4.90 -5.92
C GLN A 45 6.81 -5.27 -5.18
N ASP A 46 7.41 -4.35 -4.42
CA ASP A 46 8.58 -4.66 -3.60
C ASP A 46 8.24 -5.59 -2.44
N LYS A 47 7.14 -5.32 -1.72
CA LYS A 47 6.61 -6.22 -0.66
C LYS A 47 6.36 -7.63 -1.18
N ILE A 48 5.79 -7.78 -2.37
CA ILE A 48 5.58 -9.09 -3.00
C ILE A 48 6.92 -9.80 -3.23
N LYS A 49 7.94 -9.09 -3.73
CA LYS A 49 9.28 -9.68 -3.93
C LYS A 49 9.90 -10.14 -2.61
N GLN A 50 9.77 -9.33 -1.55
CA GLN A 50 10.25 -9.68 -0.22
C GLN A 50 9.56 -10.93 0.32
N VAL A 51 8.22 -10.97 0.28
CA VAL A 51 7.43 -12.12 0.74
C VAL A 51 7.75 -13.38 -0.07
N VAL A 52 7.91 -13.27 -1.39
CA VAL A 52 8.29 -14.42 -2.23
C VAL A 52 9.68 -14.93 -1.88
N ARG A 53 10.64 -14.04 -1.57
CA ARG A 53 11.98 -14.44 -1.12
C ARG A 53 11.92 -15.15 0.22
N GLU A 54 11.27 -14.56 1.23
CA GLU A 54 11.08 -15.17 2.55
C GLU A 54 10.39 -16.53 2.43
N ARG A 55 9.33 -16.61 1.61
CA ARG A 55 8.65 -17.86 1.30
C ARG A 55 9.62 -18.89 0.72
N ASN A 56 10.46 -18.54 -0.24
CA ASN A 56 11.38 -19.49 -0.86
C ASN A 56 12.47 -19.97 0.11
N GLU A 57 12.91 -19.11 1.03
CA GLU A 57 13.88 -19.45 2.08
C GLU A 57 13.28 -20.40 3.13
N VAL A 58 12.00 -20.25 3.45
CA VAL A 58 11.30 -21.03 4.47
C VAL A 58 10.66 -22.33 3.91
N PHE A 59 10.05 -22.29 2.73
CA PHE A 59 9.18 -23.36 2.20
C PHE A 59 9.91 -24.52 1.50
N GLY A 60 11.24 -24.62 1.57
CA GLY A 60 11.99 -25.74 0.99
C GLY A 60 12.32 -26.87 1.97
N ASN A 61 12.27 -26.61 3.28
CA ASN A 61 12.69 -27.56 4.31
C ASN A 61 11.66 -27.59 5.45
N PRO A 62 11.06 -28.77 5.76
CA PRO A 62 10.07 -28.91 6.82
C PRO A 62 10.52 -28.36 8.18
N LYS A 63 11.83 -28.46 8.47
CA LYS A 63 12.42 -27.95 9.73
C LYS A 63 12.46 -26.42 9.78
N MET A 64 12.73 -25.76 8.64
CA MET A 64 12.71 -24.30 8.56
C MET A 64 11.28 -23.76 8.66
N LEU A 65 10.32 -24.46 8.03
CA LEU A 65 8.91 -24.11 8.10
C LEU A 65 8.36 -24.21 9.53
N GLU A 66 8.68 -25.30 10.26
CA GLU A 66 8.28 -25.44 11.67
C GLU A 66 8.93 -24.34 12.54
N LYS A 67 10.20 -24.01 12.31
CA LYS A 67 10.89 -22.92 13.02
C LYS A 67 10.20 -21.57 12.78
N TRP A 68 9.95 -21.20 11.52
CA TRP A 68 9.28 -19.96 11.15
C TRP A 68 7.86 -19.86 11.73
N ALA A 69 7.08 -20.95 11.69
CA ALA A 69 5.73 -21.00 12.25
C ALA A 69 5.72 -20.82 13.78
N ARG A 70 6.73 -21.36 14.48
CA ARG A 70 6.88 -21.21 15.93
C ARG A 70 7.34 -19.81 16.33
N GLU A 71 8.31 -19.23 15.62
CA GLU A 71 8.84 -17.90 15.92
C GLU A 71 7.87 -16.79 15.54
N LYS A 72 7.22 -16.89 14.37
CA LYS A 72 6.37 -15.82 13.85
C LYS A 72 4.94 -15.87 14.36
N TYR A 73 4.38 -17.07 14.55
CA TYR A 73 2.97 -17.28 14.87
C TYR A 73 2.74 -18.03 16.18
N TYR A 74 3.80 -18.40 16.91
CA TYR A 74 3.71 -19.17 18.16
C TYR A 74 2.88 -20.45 18.00
N MET A 75 2.95 -21.09 16.83
CA MET A 75 2.20 -22.31 16.55
C MET A 75 2.63 -23.45 17.49
N ARG A 76 1.64 -24.18 18.02
CA ARG A 76 1.82 -25.32 18.94
C ARG A 76 1.21 -26.60 18.37
N LYS A 77 1.75 -27.75 18.79
CA LYS A 77 1.12 -29.05 18.56
C LYS A 77 -0.01 -29.31 19.57
N PRO A 78 -0.98 -30.19 19.28
CA PRO A 78 -2.15 -30.43 20.16
C PRO A 78 -1.84 -30.84 21.61
N HIS A 79 -0.65 -31.40 21.87
CA HIS A 79 -0.19 -31.84 23.19
C HIS A 79 1.05 -31.05 23.68
N GLU A 80 1.24 -29.84 23.18
CA GLU A 80 2.37 -28.98 23.50
C GLU A 80 1.90 -27.67 24.11
N ASP A 81 2.44 -27.34 25.28
CA ASP A 81 2.23 -26.06 25.96
C ASP A 81 3.39 -25.12 25.62
N VAL A 82 3.06 -23.94 25.09
CA VAL A 82 4.02 -22.91 24.67
C VAL A 82 3.93 -21.73 25.64
N TYR A 83 5.06 -21.34 26.23
CA TYR A 83 5.16 -20.22 27.16
C TYR A 83 5.96 -19.09 26.51
N VAL A 84 5.41 -17.87 26.53
CA VAL A 84 6.12 -16.66 26.08
C VAL A 84 6.66 -15.95 27.31
N ILE A 85 7.98 -15.82 27.40
CA ILE A 85 8.62 -15.13 28.53
C ILE A 85 8.58 -13.62 28.24
N VAL A 86 7.92 -12.90 29.15
CA VAL A 86 7.78 -11.44 29.08
C VAL A 86 8.56 -10.76 30.21
N ASP A 87 8.99 -9.53 29.97
CA ASP A 87 9.62 -8.70 30.99
C ASP A 87 8.57 -8.01 31.90
N GLU A 88 9.06 -7.18 32.84
CA GLU A 88 8.23 -6.42 33.78
C GLU A 88 7.25 -5.45 33.08
N SER A 89 7.52 -5.08 31.82
CA SER A 89 6.66 -4.26 30.96
C SER A 89 5.75 -5.08 30.05
N ASN A 90 5.65 -6.39 30.28
CA ASN A 90 4.83 -7.34 29.54
C ASN A 90 5.22 -7.43 28.04
N GLN A 91 6.50 -7.21 27.73
CA GLN A 91 7.07 -7.34 26.38
C GLN A 91 7.84 -8.66 26.23
N PRO A 92 7.70 -9.40 25.11
CA PRO A 92 8.46 -10.62 24.87
C PRO A 92 9.97 -10.35 24.90
N ILE A 93 10.72 -11.14 25.67
CA ILE A 93 12.17 -10.92 25.86
C ILE A 93 12.96 -11.25 24.58
N GLU A 94 12.45 -12.16 23.76
CA GLU A 94 13.13 -12.62 22.54
C GLU A 94 13.09 -11.59 21.41
N SER A 95 12.03 -10.79 21.28
CA SER A 95 11.94 -9.77 20.22
C SER A 95 12.97 -8.64 20.37
N ARG A 96 13.49 -8.43 21.59
CA ARG A 96 14.55 -7.45 21.88
C ARG A 96 15.93 -7.89 21.39
N LYS A 97 16.18 -9.18 21.16
CA LYS A 97 17.49 -9.69 20.74
C LYS A 97 17.79 -9.51 19.25
N GLU A 98 16.77 -9.18 18.45
CA GLU A 98 16.88 -9.04 17.00
C GLU A 98 16.90 -7.57 16.50
N GLU A 99 16.77 -6.59 17.41
CA GLU A 99 17.08 -5.17 17.15
C GLU A 99 18.58 -4.88 17.34
#